data_AF-A0A2V9GIP5-F1
#
_entry.id   AF-A0A2V9GIP5-F1
#
_cell.length_a   1.000
_cell.length_b   1.000
_cell.length_c   1.000
_cell.angle_alpha   90.00
_cell.angle_beta   90.00
_cell.angle_gamma   90.00
#
_symmetry.space_group_name_H-M   'P 1'
#
loop_
_entity.id
_entity.type
_entity.pdbx_description
1 polymer ?
#
loop_
_entity_poly.entity_id
_entity_poly.type
_entity_poly.pdbx_seq_one_letter_code
_entity_poly.pdbx_strand_id
1 'polypeptide(L)'
;MAHSTNYLYDGENLLEEVDQNGNTLGRYTHGPWLDQPLAMLRSGVTNYYQQDGLYSVTSLTDPTAAVVSTNTYDSFGNLTGSTGTVVNPYRFAGRELDSE
;
A
#
# COMPACT_ATOMS: atom_id res chain seq x y z
N MET A 1 -2.11 16.09 -20.39
CA MET A 1 -1.19 16.66 -19.39
C MET A 1 -0.65 15.48 -18.61
N ALA A 2 0.68 15.36 -18.46
CA ALA A 2 1.24 14.24 -17.70
C ALA A 2 0.83 14.41 -16.23
N HIS A 3 0.16 13.41 -15.66
CA HIS A 3 -0.06 13.35 -14.22
C HIS A 3 1.18 12.71 -13.61
N SER A 4 2.06 13.52 -13.04
CA SER A 4 3.21 13.03 -12.28
C SER A 4 2.83 12.85 -10.82
N THR A 5 3.20 11.69 -10.26
CA THR A 5 3.18 11.44 -8.82
C THR A 5 4.60 11.61 -8.30
N ASN A 6 4.77 12.44 -7.27
CA ASN A 6 6.01 12.55 -6.52
C ASN A 6 5.90 11.68 -5.26
N TYR A 7 6.94 10.90 -4.99
CA TYR A 7 7.00 9.97 -3.86
C TYR A 7 7.96 10.53 -2.80
N LEU A 8 7.47 10.71 -1.57
CA LEU A 8 8.22 11.24 -0.44
C LEU A 8 8.52 10.09 0.52
N TYR A 9 9.79 9.93 0.87
CA TYR A 9 10.26 8.82 1.70
C TYR A 9 10.77 9.31 3.06
N ASP A 10 10.50 8.53 4.10
CA ASP A 10 11.22 8.57 5.38
C ASP A 10 12.18 7.37 5.44
N GLY A 11 13.45 7.62 5.11
CA GLY A 11 14.42 6.57 4.86
C GLY A 11 13.98 5.67 3.70
N GLU A 12 13.74 4.39 3.99
CA GLU A 12 13.35 3.36 3.02
C GLU A 12 11.83 3.16 2.90
N ASN A 13 11.04 3.93 3.67
CA ASN A 13 9.59 3.79 3.71
C ASN A 13 8.92 4.94 2.95
N LEU A 14 8.02 4.64 2.01
CA LEU A 14 7.19 5.65 1.37
C LEU A 14 6.26 6.26 2.44
N LEU A 15 6.41 7.55 2.67
CA LEU A 15 5.62 8.33 3.62
C LEU A 15 4.38 8.92 2.94
N GLU A 16 4.55 9.48 1.76
CA GLU A 16 3.49 10.24 1.09
C GLU A 16 3.65 10.24 -0.44
N GLU A 17 2.52 10.14 -1.14
CA GLU A 17 2.42 10.44 -2.56
C GLU A 17 1.75 11.80 -2.73
N VAL A 18 2.32 12.68 -3.56
CA VAL A 18 1.74 13.99 -3.87
C VAL A 18 1.68 14.21 -5.38
N ASP A 19 0.70 14.99 -5.83
CA ASP A 19 0.63 15.43 -7.23
C ASP A 19 1.70 16.50 -7.55
N GLN A 20 1.79 16.90 -8.81
CA GLN A 20 2.71 17.95 -9.27
C GLN A 20 2.54 19.31 -8.57
N ASN A 21 1.40 19.56 -7.93
CA ASN A 21 1.09 20.81 -7.22
C ASN A 21 1.31 20.67 -5.70
N GLY A 22 1.76 19.49 -5.24
CA GLY A 22 1.97 19.20 -3.82
C GLY A 22 0.71 18.78 -3.07
N ASN A 23 -0.39 18.46 -3.75
CA ASN A 23 -1.58 17.93 -3.08
C ASN A 23 -1.36 16.45 -2.72
N THR A 24 -1.64 16.06 -1.47
CA THR A 24 -1.57 14.68 -1.01
C THR A 24 -2.53 13.77 -1.78
N LEU A 25 -1.98 12.75 -2.43
CA LEU A 25 -2.71 11.66 -3.07
C LEU A 25 -2.89 10.46 -2.14
N GLY A 26 -1.89 10.17 -1.31
CA GLY A 26 -1.92 9.09 -0.33
C GLY A 26 -0.87 9.29 0.74
N ARG A 27 -1.17 8.90 1.99
CA ARG A 27 -0.22 8.94 3.11
C ARG A 27 -0.17 7.59 3.78
N TYR A 28 1.03 7.15 4.14
CA TYR A 28 1.29 5.83 4.67
C TYR A 28 1.87 5.92 6.08
N THR A 29 1.43 5.00 6.95
CA THR A 29 1.97 4.84 8.29
C THR A 29 2.67 3.50 8.37
N HIS A 30 3.91 3.50 8.85
CA HIS A 30 4.74 2.32 8.99
C HIS A 30 4.98 1.96 10.45
N GLY A 31 5.26 0.68 10.68
CA GLY A 31 5.84 0.20 11.91
C GLY A 31 7.29 0.65 12.08
N PRO A 32 7.92 0.28 13.20
CA PRO A 32 9.30 0.68 13.51
C PRO A 32 10.34 0.00 12.61
N TRP A 33 9.98 -1.04 11.85
CA TRP A 33 10.88 -1.80 10.99
C TRP A 33 10.49 -1.67 9.51
N LEU A 34 11.40 -2.06 8.64
CA LEU A 34 11.15 -2.16 7.19
C LEU A 34 10.00 -3.13 6.91
N ASP A 35 9.31 -2.93 5.78
CA ASP A 35 8.29 -3.85 5.26
C ASP A 35 7.08 -4.04 6.18
N GLN A 36 6.81 -3.06 7.05
CA GLN A 36 5.68 -3.05 7.98
C GLN A 36 4.72 -1.88 7.70
N PRO A 37 4.11 -1.79 6.50
CA PRO A 37 3.01 -0.85 6.30
C PRO A 37 1.85 -1.21 7.23
N LEU A 38 1.33 -0.22 7.96
CA LEU A 38 0.24 -0.40 8.93
C LEU A 38 -1.07 0.19 8.41
N ALA A 39 -1.02 1.39 7.85
CA ALA A 39 -2.21 2.07 7.34
C ALA A 39 -1.90 2.95 6.12
N MET A 40 -2.92 3.13 5.28
CA MET A 40 -2.93 4.07 4.17
C MET A 40 -4.15 4.99 4.30
N LEU A 41 -3.93 6.30 4.29
CA LEU A 41 -4.96 7.30 4.10
C LEU A 41 -4.98 7.75 2.64
N ARG A 42 -6.09 7.52 1.93
CA ARG A 42 -6.29 7.97 0.54
C ARG A 42 -7.74 8.39 0.33
N SER A 43 -7.95 9.52 -0.35
CA SER A 43 -9.29 10.05 -0.64
C SER A 43 -10.19 10.17 0.60
N GLY A 44 -9.61 10.51 1.75
CA GLY A 44 -10.34 10.65 3.02
C GLY A 44 -10.67 9.33 3.74
N VAL A 45 -10.28 8.18 3.21
CA VAL A 45 -10.51 6.87 3.82
C VAL A 45 -9.18 6.26 4.27
N THR A 46 -9.16 5.79 5.53
CA THR A 46 -8.03 5.02 6.06
C THR A 46 -8.29 3.53 5.87
N ASN A 47 -7.38 2.85 5.19
CA ASN A 47 -7.37 1.38 5.09
C ASN A 47 -6.19 0.82 5.88
N TYR A 48 -6.36 -0.36 6.47
CA TYR A 48 -5.37 -1.01 7.33
C TYR A 48 -4.82 -2.27 6.67
N TYR A 49 -3.51 -2.39 6.67
CA TYR A 49 -2.81 -3.50 6.04
C TYR A 49 -2.86 -4.75 6.90
N GLN A 50 -3.20 -5.89 6.29
CA GLN A 50 -3.12 -7.21 6.90
C GLN A 50 -1.98 -7.98 6.24
N GLN A 51 -1.04 -8.46 7.04
CA GLN A 51 0.17 -9.12 6.56
C GLN A 51 0.24 -10.59 6.99
N ASP A 52 0.85 -11.42 6.16
CA ASP A 52 1.21 -12.80 6.53
C ASP A 52 2.56 -12.87 7.28
N GLY A 53 3.02 -14.09 7.59
CA GLY A 53 4.28 -14.30 8.32
C GLY A 53 5.55 -13.92 7.54
N LEU A 54 5.44 -13.67 6.22
CA LEU A 54 6.51 -13.13 5.38
C LEU A 54 6.37 -11.62 5.17
N TYR A 55 5.44 -10.98 5.87
CA TYR A 55 5.07 -9.57 5.72
C TYR A 55 4.39 -9.22 4.39
N SER A 56 3.92 -10.20 3.62
CA SER A 56 3.16 -9.92 2.40
C SER A 56 1.77 -9.36 2.73
N VAL A 57 1.36 -8.29 2.06
CA VAL A 57 0.03 -7.70 2.23
C VAL A 57 -1.03 -8.61 1.60
N THR A 58 -1.75 -9.36 2.43
CA THR A 58 -2.79 -10.30 1.98
C THR A 58 -4.17 -9.64 1.85
N SER A 59 -4.43 -8.57 2.62
CA SER A 59 -5.68 -7.82 2.51
C SER A 59 -5.58 -6.41 3.08
N LEU A 60 -6.58 -5.59 2.73
CA LEU A 60 -6.83 -4.30 3.35
C LEU A 60 -8.23 -4.31 3.98
N THR A 61 -8.33 -3.74 5.17
CA THR A 61 -9.61 -3.51 5.85
C THR A 61 -9.92 -2.02 5.99
N ASP A 62 -11.19 -1.67 6.00
CA ASP A 62 -11.65 -0.30 6.24
C ASP A 62 -11.81 0.00 7.75
N PRO A 63 -12.21 1.22 8.16
CA PRO A 63 -12.41 1.56 9.57
C PRO A 63 -13.53 0.78 10.28
N THR A 64 -14.39 0.09 9.54
CA THR A 64 -15.40 -0.83 10.09
C THR A 64 -14.90 -2.26 10.21
N ALA A 65 -13.62 -2.49 9.91
CA ALA A 65 -12.95 -3.78 9.82
C ALA A 65 -13.49 -4.68 8.68
N ALA A 66 -14.21 -4.12 7.72
CA ALA A 66 -14.62 -4.86 6.53
C ALA A 66 -13.43 -5.02 5.57
N VAL A 67 -13.25 -6.20 5.00
CA VAL A 67 -12.21 -6.45 3.98
C VAL A 67 -12.63 -5.78 2.67
N VAL A 68 -11.81 -4.84 2.18
CA VAL A 68 -12.08 -4.04 0.97
C VAL A 68 -11.18 -4.38 -0.19
N SER A 69 -10.09 -5.11 0.06
CA SER A 69 -9.21 -5.65 -0.98
C SER A 69 -8.47 -6.89 -0.46
N THR A 70 -8.18 -7.83 -1.35
CA THR A 70 -7.36 -9.02 -1.07
C THR A 70 -6.29 -9.21 -2.12
N ASN A 71 -5.19 -9.87 -1.74
CA ASN A 71 -4.15 -10.33 -2.63
C ASN A 71 -3.75 -11.77 -2.27
N THR A 72 -3.63 -12.61 -3.29
CA THR A 72 -3.12 -13.97 -3.18
C THR A 72 -1.87 -14.08 -4.02
N TYR A 73 -0.80 -14.64 -3.46
CA TYR A 73 0.49 -14.78 -4.13
C TYR A 73 0.86 -16.26 -4.30
N ASP A 74 1.62 -16.57 -5.35
CA ASP A 74 2.38 -17.82 -5.40
C ASP A 74 3.66 -17.72 -4.53
N SER A 75 4.45 -18.80 -4.50
CA SER A 75 5.68 -18.86 -3.70
C SER A 75 6.79 -17.90 -4.17
N PHE A 76 6.65 -17.31 -5.36
CA PHE A 76 7.60 -16.37 -5.94
C PHE A 76 7.11 -14.92 -5.87
N GLY A 77 5.97 -14.68 -5.21
CA GLY A 77 5.40 -13.34 -5.05
C GLY A 77 4.57 -12.87 -6.23
N ASN A 78 4.29 -13.74 -7.22
CA ASN A 78 3.39 -13.36 -8.31
C ASN A 78 1.95 -13.33 -7.82
N LEU A 79 1.21 -12.29 -8.19
CA LEU A 79 -0.20 -12.18 -7.87
C LEU A 79 -1.01 -13.23 -8.64
N THR A 80 -1.62 -14.17 -7.92
CA THR A 80 -2.49 -15.22 -8.49
C THR A 80 -3.97 -14.90 -8.37
N GLY A 81 -4.33 -13.90 -7.55
CA GLY A 81 -5.68 -13.37 -7.45
C GLY A 81 -5.74 -12.11 -6.59
N SER A 82 -6.72 -11.26 -6.86
CA SER A 82 -6.99 -10.08 -6.04
C SER A 82 -8.45 -9.65 -6.13
N THR A 83 -8.91 -8.93 -5.12
CA THR A 83 -10.24 -8.29 -5.10
C THR A 83 -10.14 -6.82 -4.73
N GLY A 84 -11.23 -6.08 -4.96
CA GLY A 84 -11.32 -4.67 -4.63
C GLY A 84 -10.65 -3.74 -5.66
N THR A 85 -10.85 -2.44 -5.47
CA THR A 85 -10.30 -1.38 -6.34
C THR A 85 -9.48 -0.35 -5.56
N VAL A 86 -9.20 -0.63 -4.29
CA VAL A 86 -8.38 0.23 -3.45
C VAL A 86 -6.96 0.26 -4.04
N VAL A 87 -6.48 1.46 -4.35
CA VAL A 87 -5.09 1.68 -4.75
C VAL A 87 -4.20 1.24 -3.61
N ASN A 88 -3.28 0.32 -3.88
CA ASN A 88 -2.38 -0.23 -2.87
C ASN A 88 -0.99 -0.45 -3.49
N PRO A 89 0.03 0.33 -3.08
CA PRO A 89 1.40 0.13 -3.54
C PRO A 89 2.06 -1.07 -2.88
N TYR A 90 1.76 -1.39 -1.62
CA TYR A 90 2.43 -2.44 -0.86
C TYR A 90 1.87 -3.84 -1.14
N ARG A 91 2.72 -4.78 -1.56
CA ARG A 91 2.32 -6.13 -1.99
C ARG A 91 3.14 -7.21 -1.28
N PHE A 92 3.78 -8.08 -2.05
CA PHE A 92 4.56 -9.20 -1.55
C PHE A 92 5.74 -8.72 -0.69
N ALA A 93 6.00 -9.41 0.41
CA ALA A 93 7.02 -9.04 1.40
C ALA A 93 6.96 -7.58 1.88
N GLY A 94 5.77 -6.96 1.87
CA GLY A 94 5.56 -5.61 2.39
C GLY A 94 6.19 -4.49 1.55
N ARG A 95 6.66 -4.81 0.34
CA ARG A 95 7.34 -3.87 -0.56
C ARG A 95 6.42 -3.27 -1.62
N GLU A 96 6.77 -2.07 -2.07
CA GLU A 96 6.10 -1.38 -3.16
C GLU A 96 6.22 -2.19 -4.45
N LEU A 97 5.09 -2.41 -5.12
CA LEU A 97 5.08 -2.92 -6.49
C LEU A 97 5.40 -1.78 -7.44
N ASP A 98 6.58 -1.82 -8.04
CA ASP A 98 6.92 -1.01 -9.19
C ASP A 98 6.66 -1.81 -10.48
N SER A 99 6.05 -1.15 -11.47
CA SER A 99 5.85 -1.73 -12.79
C SER A 99 6.96 -1.26 -13.71
N GLU A 100 7.84 -2.18 -14.13
CA GLU A 100 8.74 -1.93 -15.28
C GLU A 100 7.97 -1.79 -16.60
#